data_AF-A0A936Q4L8-F1
#
_entry.id   AF-A0A936Q4L8-F1
#
_cell.length_a   1.000
_cell.length_b   1.000
_cell.length_c   1.000
_cell.angle_alpha   90.00
_cell.angle_beta   90.00
_cell.angle_gamma   90.00
#
_symmetry.space_group_name_H-M   'P 1'
#
loop_
_entity.id
_entity.type
_entity.pdbx_description
1 polymer ?
#
loop_
_entity_poly.entity_id
_entity_poly.type
_entity_poly.pdbx_seq_one_letter_code
_entity_poly.pdbx_strand_id
1 'polypeptide(L)'
;MSMDPERRRSPRIAVAVDGLNGVVKGAVPVALHDISAGGLRLGLRSSLEPGGVYPLTALLRGLSLTTPIRVTRCSRGGPAWEAGAEFLWRDDADAAAVRRWLRSRATGAF
;
A
#
# COMPACT_ATOMS: atom_id res chain seq x y z
N MET A 1 19.24 18.62 19.38
CA MET A 1 18.69 17.50 18.57
C MET A 1 17.22 17.79 18.34
N SER A 2 16.86 18.24 17.14
CA SER A 2 15.45 18.48 16.81
C SER A 2 14.81 17.13 16.48
N MET A 3 13.92 16.63 17.34
CA MET A 3 12.95 15.62 16.92
C MET A 3 11.98 16.33 15.99
N ASP A 4 12.15 16.16 14.67
CA ASP A 4 11.05 16.44 13.75
C ASP A 4 9.82 15.67 14.28
N PRO A 5 8.69 16.33 14.55
CA PRO A 5 7.48 15.65 15.00
C PRO A 5 7.10 14.60 13.96
N GLU A 6 6.77 13.39 14.41
CA GLU A 6 6.40 12.28 13.54
C GLU A 6 5.25 12.71 12.61
N ARG A 7 5.57 13.00 11.33
CA ARG A 7 4.65 13.57 10.33
C ARG A 7 3.58 12.58 9.82
N ARG A 8 3.35 11.49 10.55
CA ARG A 8 2.51 10.38 10.09
C ARG A 8 1.09 10.56 10.62
N ARG A 9 0.17 10.83 9.69
CA ARG A 9 -1.25 11.02 9.98
C ARG A 9 -2.03 9.73 10.26
N SER A 10 -1.44 8.54 10.04
CA SER A 10 -2.13 7.27 10.29
C SER A 10 -1.15 6.11 10.55
N PRO A 11 -1.47 5.20 11.49
CA PRO A 11 -0.69 3.99 11.73
C PRO A 11 -0.73 3.05 10.52
N ARG A 12 0.36 2.29 10.31
CA ARG A 12 0.47 1.28 9.25
C ARG A 12 0.48 -0.12 9.86
N ILE A 13 -0.17 -1.06 9.18
CA ILE A 13 -0.14 -2.48 9.53
C ILE A 13 0.75 -3.19 8.51
N ALA A 14 1.69 -4.01 9.01
CA ALA A 14 2.49 -4.87 8.18
C ALA A 14 1.59 -5.93 7.52
N VAL A 15 1.75 -6.11 6.21
CA VAL A 15 1.03 -7.15 5.48
C VAL A 15 1.81 -8.45 5.63
N ALA A 16 1.35 -9.31 6.55
CA ALA A 16 1.91 -10.65 6.77
C ALA A 16 1.43 -11.65 5.70
N VAL A 17 1.77 -11.37 4.45
CA VAL A 17 1.54 -12.26 3.31
C VAL A 17 2.87 -12.42 2.58
N ASP A 18 3.36 -13.66 2.50
CA ASP A 18 4.59 -13.95 1.79
C ASP A 18 4.39 -13.80 0.28
N GLY A 19 5.38 -13.20 -0.39
CA GLY A 19 5.44 -13.11 -1.84
C GLY A 19 4.62 -11.99 -2.47
N LEU A 20 4.31 -12.17 -3.75
CA LEU A 20 3.60 -11.20 -4.57
C LEU A 20 2.09 -11.30 -4.29
N ASN A 21 1.49 -10.20 -3.88
CA ASN A 21 0.10 -10.16 -3.40
C ASN A 21 -0.73 -9.05 -4.10
N GLY A 22 -0.18 -8.48 -5.18
CA GLY A 22 -0.90 -7.56 -6.06
C GLY A 22 -0.22 -7.36 -7.40
N VAL A 23 -0.88 -6.58 -8.25
CA VAL A 23 -0.40 -6.13 -9.55
C VAL A 23 -0.64 -4.63 -9.71
N VAL A 24 0.37 -3.92 -10.23
CA VAL A 24 0.24 -2.53 -10.70
C VAL A 24 0.31 -2.49 -12.21
N LYS A 25 -0.25 -1.46 -12.85
CA LYS A 25 -0.30 -1.34 -14.32
C LYS A 25 -0.95 -2.56 -15.00
N GLY A 26 -1.84 -3.27 -14.30
CA GLY A 26 -2.53 -4.48 -14.78
C GLY A 26 -1.68 -5.76 -14.85
N ALA A 27 -0.35 -5.68 -14.85
CA ALA A 27 0.51 -6.85 -15.06
C ALA A 27 1.82 -6.87 -14.27
N VAL A 28 2.25 -5.76 -13.66
CA VAL A 28 3.53 -5.71 -12.93
C VAL A 28 3.30 -6.25 -11.51
N PRO A 29 3.86 -7.42 -11.15
CA PRO A 29 3.62 -7.99 -9.84
C PRO A 29 4.31 -7.18 -8.74
N VAL A 30 3.64 -7.05 -7.58
CA VAL A 30 4.14 -6.32 -6.41
C VAL A 30 3.94 -7.11 -5.13
N ALA A 31 4.81 -6.86 -4.16
CA ALA A 31 4.61 -7.27 -2.77
C ALA A 31 4.17 -6.04 -1.96
N LEU A 32 2.96 -6.03 -1.40
CA LEU A 32 2.60 -5.07 -0.36
C LEU A 32 3.33 -5.42 0.93
N HIS A 33 4.09 -4.47 1.46
CA HIS A 33 4.81 -4.60 2.73
C HIS A 33 4.01 -4.06 3.91
N ASP A 34 3.38 -2.91 3.73
CA ASP A 34 2.49 -2.31 4.74
C ASP A 34 1.39 -1.47 4.08
N ILE A 35 0.32 -1.27 4.83
CA ILE A 35 -0.87 -0.54 4.42
C ILE A 35 -1.43 0.29 5.59
N SER A 36 -1.95 1.46 5.28
CA SER A 36 -2.75 2.30 6.17
C SER A 36 -4.05 2.71 5.47
N ALA A 37 -4.89 3.52 6.14
CA ALA A 37 -6.10 4.05 5.53
C ALA A 37 -5.83 4.98 4.33
N GLY A 38 -4.63 5.58 4.28
CA GLY A 38 -4.27 6.58 3.26
C GLY A 38 -3.33 6.07 2.17
N GLY A 39 -2.64 4.96 2.38
CA GLY A 39 -1.67 4.49 1.40
C GLY A 39 -0.98 3.19 1.78
N LEU A 40 0.07 2.87 1.04
CA LEU A 40 0.76 1.59 1.13
C LEU A 40 2.24 1.70 0.75
N ARG A 41 2.97 0.62 1.00
CA ARG A 41 4.34 0.42 0.57
C ARG A 41 4.47 -0.86 -0.25
N LEU A 42 5.10 -0.75 -1.42
CA LEU A 42 5.26 -1.83 -2.39
C LEU A 42 6.74 -2.20 -2.56
N GLY A 43 7.03 -3.48 -2.66
CA GLY A 43 8.23 -4.04 -3.25
C GLY A 43 8.00 -4.38 -4.72
N LEU A 44 8.92 -3.95 -5.59
CA LEU A 44 8.85 -4.05 -7.04
C LEU A 44 10.18 -4.54 -7.62
N ARG A 45 10.13 -5.14 -8.82
CA ARG A 45 11.33 -5.50 -9.61
C ARG A 45 11.87 -4.36 -10.47
N SER A 46 11.07 -3.30 -10.68
CA SER A 46 11.42 -2.12 -11.49
C SER A 46 10.91 -0.85 -10.82
N SER A 47 11.44 0.30 -11.23
CA SER A 47 11.02 1.60 -10.71
C SER A 47 9.61 1.96 -11.16
N LEU A 48 8.95 2.79 -10.36
CA LEU A 48 7.76 3.52 -10.75
C LEU A 48 8.03 5.03 -10.65
N GLU A 49 7.49 5.79 -11.59
CA GLU A 49 7.62 7.26 -11.58
C GLU A 49 6.91 7.88 -10.37
N PRO A 50 7.59 8.67 -9.52
CA PRO A 50 6.94 9.53 -8.54
C PRO A 50 5.94 10.49 -9.20
N GLY A 51 4.78 10.68 -8.60
CA GLY A 51 3.64 11.41 -9.17
C GLY A 51 2.80 10.56 -10.14
N GLY A 52 3.33 9.44 -10.64
CA GLY A 52 2.61 8.55 -11.53
C GLY A 52 1.38 7.91 -10.88
N VAL A 53 0.28 7.83 -11.63
CA VAL A 53 -0.96 7.20 -11.20
C VAL A 53 -1.12 5.86 -11.90
N TYR A 54 -1.28 4.80 -11.12
CA TYR A 54 -1.39 3.43 -11.64
C TYR A 54 -2.59 2.71 -11.04
N PRO A 55 -3.30 1.87 -11.82
CA PRO A 55 -4.26 0.94 -11.24
C PRO A 55 -3.50 -0.08 -10.39
N LEU A 56 -3.99 -0.33 -9.18
CA LEU A 56 -3.57 -1.42 -8.30
C LEU A 56 -4.72 -2.41 -8.15
N THR A 57 -4.41 -3.69 -8.29
CA THR A 57 -5.27 -4.78 -7.80
C THR A 57 -4.46 -5.58 -6.79
N ALA A 58 -5.00 -5.80 -5.60
CA ALA A 58 -4.36 -6.57 -4.54
C ALA A 58 -5.35 -7.52 -3.86
N LEU A 59 -4.87 -8.70 -3.51
CA LEU A 59 -5.62 -9.70 -2.75
C LEU A 59 -4.92 -9.89 -1.41
N LEU A 60 -5.53 -9.32 -0.39
CA LEU A 60 -5.12 -9.49 1.00
C LEU A 60 -6.08 -10.50 1.66
N ARG A 61 -5.61 -11.18 2.71
CA ARG A 61 -6.44 -12.13 3.46
C ARG A 61 -7.74 -11.44 3.93
N GLY A 62 -8.87 -11.76 3.30
CA GLY A 62 -10.19 -11.18 3.59
C GLY A 62 -10.44 -9.77 3.01
N LEU A 63 -9.61 -9.27 2.09
CA LEU A 63 -9.83 -7.99 1.40
C LEU A 63 -9.35 -8.07 -0.06
N SER A 64 -10.27 -7.88 -1.00
CA SER A 64 -9.93 -7.57 -2.39
C SER A 64 -9.94 -6.07 -2.59
N LEU A 65 -8.88 -5.54 -3.20
CA LEU A 65 -8.69 -4.11 -3.40
C LEU A 65 -8.42 -3.84 -4.87
N THR A 66 -9.23 -3.00 -5.50
CA THR A 66 -8.99 -2.49 -6.87
C THR A 66 -9.16 -0.98 -6.85
N THR A 67 -8.06 -0.23 -6.88
CA THR A 67 -8.09 1.23 -6.73
C THR A 67 -6.90 1.88 -7.42
N PRO A 68 -7.03 3.08 -8.00
CA PRO A 68 -5.87 3.84 -8.44
C PRO A 68 -5.01 4.29 -7.26
N ILE A 69 -3.69 4.22 -7.43
CA ILE A 69 -2.70 4.73 -6.49
C ILE A 69 -1.85 5.80 -7.15
N ARG A 70 -1.46 6.84 -6.40
CA ARG A 70 -0.43 7.80 -6.81
C ARG A 70 0.87 7.45 -6.11
N VAL A 71 1.93 7.20 -6.88
CA VAL A 71 3.27 6.96 -6.32
C VAL A 71 3.79 8.26 -5.73
N THR A 72 4.14 8.25 -4.44
CA THR A 72 4.67 9.44 -3.75
C THR A 72 6.20 9.44 -3.73
N ARG A 73 6.82 8.26 -3.78
CA ARG A 73 8.26 8.07 -3.87
C ARG A 73 8.56 6.68 -4.43
N CYS A 74 9.67 6.54 -5.14
CA CYS A 74 10.22 5.23 -5.49
C CYS A 74 11.74 5.27 -5.37
N SER A 75 12.31 4.33 -4.65
CA SER A 75 13.75 4.27 -4.38
C SER A 75 14.23 2.84 -4.35
N ARG A 76 15.49 2.63 -4.72
CA ARG A 76 16.12 1.31 -4.64
C ARG A 76 16.62 1.09 -3.21
N GLY A 77 16.17 0.01 -2.58
CA GLY A 77 16.46 -0.33 -1.17
C GLY A 77 17.19 -1.66 -1.00
N GLY A 78 17.97 -2.08 -2.00
CA GLY A 78 18.61 -3.39 -2.06
C GLY A 78 18.45 -4.03 -3.45
N PRO A 79 18.19 -5.36 -3.57
CA PRO A 79 17.96 -5.99 -4.86
C PRO A 79 16.63 -5.58 -5.51
N ALA A 80 15.70 -5.01 -4.73
CA ALA A 80 14.38 -4.59 -5.17
C ALA A 80 14.17 -3.07 -5.07
N TRP A 81 13.18 -2.59 -5.83
CA TRP A 81 12.66 -1.23 -5.71
C TRP A 81 11.57 -1.18 -4.65
N GLU A 82 11.54 -0.10 -3.89
CA GLU A 82 10.47 0.20 -2.94
C GLU A 82 9.70 1.43 -3.44
N ALA A 83 8.37 1.36 -3.45
CA ALA A 83 7.52 2.51 -3.73
C ALA A 83 6.57 2.78 -2.57
N GLY A 84 6.50 4.05 -2.16
CA GLY A 84 5.41 4.56 -1.35
C GLY A 84 4.30 5.06 -2.27
N ALA A 85 3.05 4.76 -1.95
CA ALA A 85 1.91 5.25 -2.71
C ALA A 85 0.74 5.62 -1.80
N GLU A 86 -0.10 6.52 -2.28
CA GLU A 86 -1.37 6.91 -1.65
C GLU A 86 -2.54 6.45 -2.52
N PHE A 87 -3.68 6.18 -1.87
CA PHE A 87 -4.90 5.81 -2.57
C PHE A 87 -5.58 7.04 -3.14
N LEU A 88 -6.04 6.95 -4.39
CA LEU A 88 -6.89 7.95 -5.03
C LEU A 88 -8.33 7.43 -5.05
N TRP A 89 -8.87 7.11 -3.88
CA TRP A 89 -10.19 6.51 -3.69
C TRP A 89 -11.21 7.13 -4.65
N ARG A 90 -11.80 6.29 -5.51
CA ARG A 90 -12.90 6.70 -6.39
C ARG A 90 -14.25 6.53 -5.71
N ASP A 91 -14.31 5.61 -4.74
CA ASP A 91 -15.49 5.27 -3.97
C ASP A 91 -15.13 5.26 -2.46
N ASP A 92 -15.96 5.92 -1.66
CA ASP A 92 -15.84 5.93 -0.20
C ASP A 92 -16.08 4.54 0.41
N ALA A 93 -16.82 3.67 -0.26
CA ALA A 93 -17.05 2.29 0.16
C ALA A 93 -15.74 1.49 0.21
N ASP A 94 -14.85 1.67 -0.76
CA ASP A 94 -13.53 1.03 -0.78
C ASP A 94 -12.66 1.54 0.37
N ALA A 95 -12.64 2.85 0.58
CA ALA A 95 -11.93 3.46 1.69
C ALA A 95 -12.45 2.98 3.06
N ALA A 96 -13.77 2.76 3.17
CA ALA A 96 -14.41 2.21 4.36
C ALA A 96 -14.08 0.73 4.57
N ALA A 97 -14.04 -0.06 3.48
CA ALA A 97 -13.66 -1.47 3.52
C ALA A 97 -12.22 -1.66 4.01
N VAL A 98 -11.27 -0.87 3.50
CA VAL A 98 -9.88 -0.87 3.98
C VAL A 98 -9.80 -0.45 5.43
N ARG A 99 -10.50 0.62 5.84
CA ARG A 99 -10.54 1.06 7.25
C ARG A 99 -11.09 -0.03 8.18
N ARG A 100 -12.13 -0.76 7.77
CA ARG A 100 -12.68 -1.90 8.52
C ARG A 100 -11.70 -3.07 8.62
N TRP A 101 -11.06 -3.41 7.51
CA TRP A 101 -10.03 -4.47 7.48
C TRP A 101 -8.84 -4.12 8.38
N LEU A 102 -8.36 -2.87 8.35
CA LEU A 102 -7.29 -2.42 9.24
C LEU A 102 -7.67 -2.58 10.72
N ARG A 103 -8.90 -2.22 11.09
CA ARG A 103 -9.39 -2.40 12.46
C ARG A 103 -9.42 -3.86 12.88
N SER A 104 -9.89 -4.79 12.04
CA SER A 104 -9.93 -6.21 12.39
C SER A 104 -8.53 -6.80 12.60
N ARG A 105 -7.53 -6.33 11.85
CA ARG A 105 -6.12 -6.72 12.03
C ARG A 105 -5.50 -6.16 13.29
N ALA A 106 -5.85 -4.94 13.68
CA ALA A 106 -5.37 -4.33 14.92
C ALA A 106 -5.91 -5.07 16.17
N THR A 107 -7.10 -5.66 16.09
CA THR A 107 -7.72 -6.39 17.20
C THR A 107 -7.38 -7.89 17.24
N GLY A 108 -6.58 -8.40 16.29
CA GLY A 108 -6.22 -9.83 16.22
C GLY A 108 -7.40 -10.76 15.90
N ALA A 109 -8.53 -10.23 15.43
CA ALA A 109 -9.72 -11.01 15.12
C ALA A 109 -9.56 -11.64 13.73
N PHE A 110 -9.49 -12.97 13.69
CA PHE A 110 -9.53 -13.80 12.48
C PHE A 110 -10.89 -14.47 12.36
#